data_AF-A0A974I3A9-F1
#
_entry.id   AF-A0A974I3A9-F1
#
_cell.length_a   1.000
_cell.length_b   1.000
_cell.length_c   1.000
_cell.angle_alpha   90.00
_cell.angle_beta   90.00
_cell.angle_gamma   90.00
#
_symmetry.space_group_name_H-M   'P 1'
#
loop_
_entity.id
_entity.type
_entity.pdbx_description
1 polymer ?
#
loop_
_entity_poly.entity_id
_entity_poly.type
_entity_poly.pdbx_seq_one_letter_code
_entity_poly.pdbx_strand_id
1 'polypeptide(L)'
;MSSGLGFSRLVHVEYREDGSCRYCAFWEFWETQISKMAPRLTYRRRLSYNTTSNKTRLSRTPGNRIVYLYTKKVGKAPKSACGICPGRLRGIRAVRPKVLMRLSKTKKHVSRAYGGSMCAKCVRDRIKRAFLIEEQKIVVKVLKAQAQSQKAK
;
A
#
# COMPACT_ATOMS: atom_id res chain seq x y z
N MET A 1 42.22 30.03 -26.57
CA MET A 1 43.38 29.12 -26.41
C MET A 1 42.93 28.04 -25.44
N SER A 2 42.15 27.05 -25.88
CA SER A 2 42.53 25.87 -26.68
C SER A 2 43.24 24.79 -25.85
N SER A 3 42.91 23.53 -26.19
CA SER A 3 43.28 22.21 -25.62
C SER A 3 42.67 21.88 -24.25
N GLY A 4 41.71 20.95 -24.09
CA GLY A 4 41.65 19.57 -24.62
C GLY A 4 42.58 18.69 -23.77
N LEU A 5 42.22 17.57 -23.16
CA LEU A 5 41.44 16.38 -23.53
C LEU A 5 41.03 15.71 -22.19
N GLY A 6 39.87 15.09 -21.97
CA GLY A 6 39.25 14.07 -22.81
C GLY A 6 39.92 12.71 -22.59
N PHE A 7 39.64 12.02 -21.47
CA PHE A 7 39.95 10.59 -21.35
C PHE A 7 38.70 9.82 -20.89
N SER A 8 37.71 9.77 -21.78
CA SER A 8 36.83 8.62 -21.87
C SER A 8 37.73 7.40 -22.06
N ARG A 9 37.82 6.54 -21.05
CA ARG A 9 38.52 5.27 -21.17
C ARG A 9 37.75 4.40 -22.16
N LEU A 10 38.18 4.49 -23.42
CA LEU A 10 37.83 3.59 -24.49
C LEU A 10 38.11 2.17 -23.98
N VAL A 11 37.06 1.39 -23.75
CA VAL A 11 37.20 -0.05 -23.58
C VAL A 11 37.58 -0.58 -24.95
N HIS A 12 38.86 -0.88 -25.14
CA HIS A 12 39.32 -1.57 -26.32
C HIS A 12 38.78 -3.00 -26.26
N VAL A 13 37.72 -3.26 -27.03
CA VAL A 13 37.18 -4.60 -27.23
C VAL A 13 37.86 -5.15 -28.48
N GLU A 14 38.78 -6.10 -28.32
CA GLU A 14 39.29 -6.87 -29.45
C GLU A 14 38.34 -8.03 -29.73
N TYR A 15 37.66 -7.98 -30.88
CA TYR A 15 36.94 -9.10 -31.47
C TYR A 15 37.84 -9.78 -32.50
N ARG A 16 37.93 -11.12 -32.47
CA ARG A 16 38.53 -11.93 -33.54
C ARG A 16 37.46 -12.23 -34.60
N GLU A 17 37.87 -12.36 -35.87
CA GLU A 17 37.02 -12.37 -37.09
C GLU A 17 35.95 -13.49 -37.17
N ASP A 18 35.97 -14.43 -36.24
CA ASP A 18 35.06 -15.56 -36.14
C ASP A 18 33.94 -15.37 -35.09
N GLY A 19 33.79 -14.16 -34.53
CA GLY A 19 32.59 -13.77 -33.75
C GLY A 19 32.44 -14.45 -32.39
N SER A 20 33.44 -15.21 -31.93
CA SER A 20 33.45 -15.84 -30.60
C SER A 20 34.18 -14.95 -29.59
N CYS A 21 33.46 -14.49 -28.56
CA CYS A 21 34.03 -13.67 -27.49
C CYS A 21 34.81 -14.56 -26.51
N ARG A 22 36.14 -14.48 -26.50
CA ARG A 22 36.98 -15.10 -25.46
C ARG A 22 36.97 -14.25 -24.19
N TYR A 23 35.93 -14.43 -23.38
CA TYR A 23 36.02 -14.23 -21.93
C TYR A 23 35.61 -15.52 -21.20
N CYS A 24 36.15 -16.66 -21.64
CA CYS A 24 36.12 -17.93 -20.90
C CYS A 24 37.51 -18.20 -20.32
N ALA A 25 37.97 -17.39 -19.35
CA ALA A 25 39.16 -17.72 -18.53
C ALA A 25 39.29 -16.87 -17.25
N PHE A 26 38.19 -16.32 -16.71
CA PHE A 26 38.18 -15.71 -15.37
C PHE A 26 36.98 -16.21 -14.56
N TRP A 27 36.59 -17.46 -14.77
CA TRP A 27 35.38 -18.05 -14.19
C TRP A 27 35.63 -19.42 -13.54
N GLU A 28 36.85 -19.67 -13.04
CA GLU A 28 37.17 -20.92 -12.34
C GLU A 28 38.03 -20.71 -11.09
N PHE A 29 37.78 -19.65 -10.30
CA PHE A 29 38.55 -19.42 -9.06
C PHE A 29 37.76 -18.84 -7.88
N TRP A 30 36.53 -19.29 -7.66
CA TRP A 30 36.02 -19.62 -6.29
C TRP A 30 34.61 -20.23 -6.34
N GLU A 31 34.43 -21.27 -7.15
CA GLU A 31 33.30 -22.19 -6.99
C GLU A 31 33.74 -23.40 -6.15
N THR A 32 34.29 -23.13 -4.96
CA THR A 32 34.39 -24.16 -3.91
C THR A 32 33.16 -24.07 -3.02
N GLN A 33 32.18 -24.88 -3.41
CA GLN A 33 31.08 -25.30 -2.56
C GLN A 33 31.58 -25.65 -1.15
N ILE A 34 31.10 -24.92 -0.15
CA ILE A 34 30.81 -25.53 1.14
C ILE A 34 29.31 -25.45 1.28
N SER A 35 28.65 -26.59 1.08
CA SER A 35 27.32 -26.89 1.59
C SER A 35 27.33 -26.74 3.11
N LYS A 36 27.36 -25.49 3.61
CA LYS A 36 27.21 -25.20 5.03
C LYS A 36 25.78 -25.62 5.37
N MET A 37 25.66 -26.74 6.07
CA MET A 37 24.40 -27.29 6.53
C MET A 37 23.55 -26.18 7.14
N ALA A 38 22.52 -25.74 6.42
CA ALA A 38 21.71 -24.62 6.85
C ALA A 38 21.04 -24.99 8.19
N PRO A 39 21.06 -24.11 9.21
CA PRO A 39 20.51 -24.45 10.51
C PRO A 39 19.00 -24.70 10.38
N ARG A 40 18.57 -25.91 10.76
CA ARG A 40 17.15 -26.27 10.82
C ARG A 40 16.49 -25.56 12.00
N LEU A 41 15.26 -25.11 11.82
CA LEU A 41 14.51 -24.39 12.85
C LEU A 41 13.31 -25.19 13.33
N THR A 42 13.03 -25.08 14.63
CA THR A 42 11.84 -25.64 15.28
C THR A 42 10.88 -24.54 15.68
N TYR A 43 9.56 -24.82 15.60
CA TYR A 43 8.56 -23.90 16.14
C TYR A 43 8.74 -23.76 17.66
N ARG A 44 8.52 -22.55 18.18
CA ARG A 44 8.66 -22.24 19.61
C ARG A 44 7.33 -22.35 20.38
N ARG A 45 6.23 -22.64 19.69
CA ARG A 45 4.90 -22.89 20.26
C ARG A 45 4.56 -24.36 20.10
N ARG A 46 3.61 -24.84 20.90
CA ARG A 46 3.05 -26.19 20.80
C ARG A 46 2.36 -26.49 19.45
N LEU A 47 1.86 -25.45 18.75
CA LEU A 47 1.21 -25.62 17.46
C LEU A 47 2.22 -25.94 16.36
N SER A 48 2.14 -27.16 15.82
CA SER A 48 3.02 -27.70 14.78
C SER A 48 2.57 -27.37 13.34
N TYR A 49 1.29 -27.09 13.13
CA TYR A 49 0.70 -26.89 11.79
C TYR A 49 0.94 -25.48 11.21
N ASN A 50 1.01 -25.38 9.88
CA ASN A 50 1.20 -24.13 9.12
C ASN A 50 -0.13 -23.38 8.91
N THR A 51 -0.77 -22.95 9.99
CA THR A 51 -2.04 -22.20 9.92
C THR A 51 -1.83 -20.69 9.77
N THR A 52 -2.89 -19.95 9.45
CA THR A 52 -2.83 -18.47 9.31
C THR A 52 -2.46 -17.74 10.61
N SER A 53 -2.63 -18.37 11.78
CA SER A 53 -2.26 -17.83 13.09
C SER A 53 -0.82 -18.18 13.50
N ASN A 54 -0.19 -19.15 12.82
CA ASN A 54 1.14 -19.66 13.14
C ASN A 54 2.24 -19.18 12.18
N LYS A 55 1.99 -18.13 11.41
CA LYS A 55 2.98 -17.58 10.49
C LYS A 55 4.18 -16.99 11.26
N THR A 56 5.38 -17.27 10.76
CA THR A 56 6.65 -16.88 11.35
C THR A 56 7.48 -16.06 10.35
N ARG A 57 8.45 -15.31 10.86
CA ARG A 57 9.54 -14.72 10.09
C ARG A 57 10.88 -15.17 10.69
N LEU A 58 11.89 -15.33 9.84
CA LEU A 58 13.25 -15.59 10.27
C LEU A 58 13.91 -14.30 10.73
N SER A 59 14.65 -14.36 11.83
CA SER A 59 15.44 -13.24 12.34
C SER A 59 16.79 -13.77 12.79
N ARG A 60 17.87 -13.10 12.38
CA ARG A 60 19.18 -13.28 12.99
C ARG A 60 19.21 -12.53 14.31
N THR A 61 19.64 -13.19 15.37
CA THR A 61 19.83 -12.58 16.69
C THR A 61 21.26 -12.05 16.84
N PRO A 62 21.53 -11.15 17.80
CA PRO A 62 22.89 -10.70 18.08
C PRO A 62 23.87 -11.84 18.39
N GLY A 63 23.40 -12.94 19.01
CA GLY A 63 24.20 -14.15 19.24
C GLY A 63 24.40 -15.03 18.00
N ASN A 64 24.23 -14.47 16.80
CA ASN A 64 24.41 -15.14 15.51
C ASN A 64 23.57 -16.43 15.32
N ARG A 65 22.38 -16.50 15.93
CA ARG A 65 21.43 -17.62 15.75
C ARG A 65 20.27 -17.19 14.87
N ILE A 66 19.80 -18.07 14.00
CA ILE A 66 18.57 -17.85 13.23
C ILE A 66 17.40 -18.39 14.05
N VAL A 67 16.41 -17.55 14.33
CA VAL A 67 15.24 -17.93 15.14
C VAL A 67 13.92 -17.53 14.48
N TYR A 68 12.85 -18.28 14.78
CA TYR A 68 11.50 -17.87 14.43
C TYR A 68 10.96 -16.78 15.37
N LEU A 69 10.45 -15.70 14.76
CA LEU A 69 9.58 -14.74 15.40
C LEU A 69 8.16 -14.85 14.82
N TYR A 70 7.16 -14.95 15.69
CA TYR A 70 5.76 -15.03 15.27
C TYR A 70 5.25 -13.68 14.79
N THR A 71 4.78 -13.65 13.55
CA THR A 71 4.18 -12.43 12.98
C THR A 71 2.75 -12.29 13.44
N LYS A 72 2.29 -11.05 13.59
CA LYS A 72 0.88 -10.76 13.85
C LYS A 72 0.15 -10.62 12.52
N LYS A 73 -1.14 -10.98 12.50
CA LYS A 73 -2.00 -10.77 11.33
C LYS A 73 -2.02 -9.28 10.94
N VAL A 74 -1.89 -9.01 9.65
CA VAL A 74 -1.93 -7.65 9.11
C VAL A 74 -3.31 -7.03 9.30
N GLY A 75 -3.34 -5.76 9.68
CA GLY A 75 -4.57 -4.98 9.73
C GLY A 75 -5.01 -4.55 8.33
N LYS A 76 -6.29 -4.20 8.19
CA LYS A 76 -6.83 -3.55 6.98
C LYS A 76 -7.35 -2.17 7.36
N ALA A 77 -7.09 -1.18 6.52
CA ALA A 77 -7.74 0.13 6.65
C ALA A 77 -9.25 -0.01 6.39
N PRO A 78 -10.08 0.86 6.97
CA PRO A 78 -11.53 0.80 6.79
C PRO A 78 -11.91 1.05 5.32
N LYS A 79 -12.94 0.33 4.88
CA LYS A 79 -13.62 0.61 3.61
C LYS A 79 -14.53 1.82 3.80
N SER A 80 -14.80 2.54 2.72
CA SER A 80 -15.79 3.62 2.77
C SER A 80 -17.20 3.09 2.98
N ALA A 81 -17.97 3.73 3.86
CA ALA A 81 -19.36 3.40 4.17
C ALA A 81 -20.36 3.65 3.01
N CYS A 82 -19.92 4.20 1.88
CA CYS A 82 -20.78 4.46 0.73
C CYS A 82 -21.23 3.18 -0.02
N GLY A 83 -20.63 2.02 0.25
CA GLY A 83 -20.96 0.74 -0.41
C GLY A 83 -20.50 0.61 -1.86
N ILE A 84 -20.38 1.73 -2.59
CA ILE A 84 -20.08 1.75 -4.03
C ILE A 84 -18.57 1.75 -4.31
N CYS A 85 -17.78 2.47 -3.50
CA CYS A 85 -16.35 2.60 -3.75
C CYS A 85 -15.57 1.38 -3.23
N PRO A 86 -14.75 0.71 -4.07
CA PRO A 86 -13.94 -0.44 -3.64
C PRO A 86 -12.70 -0.03 -2.83
N GLY A 87 -12.36 1.26 -2.84
CA GLY A 87 -11.16 1.80 -2.21
C GLY A 87 -11.21 1.83 -0.68
N ARG A 88 -10.02 1.72 -0.06
CA ARG A 88 -9.85 1.95 1.38
C ARG A 88 -9.59 3.42 1.67
N LEU A 89 -9.99 3.86 2.86
CA LEU A 89 -9.82 5.24 3.28
C LEU A 89 -8.34 5.58 3.52
N ARG A 90 -7.93 6.73 2.99
CA ARG A 90 -6.58 7.29 3.16
C ARG A 90 -6.48 8.01 4.51
N GLY A 91 -5.27 8.10 5.05
CA GLY A 91 -4.99 8.80 6.32
C GLY A 91 -5.27 7.99 7.59
N ILE A 92 -5.85 6.79 7.48
CA ILE A 92 -6.15 5.93 8.63
C ILE A 92 -5.17 4.75 8.65
N ARG A 93 -4.60 4.46 9.83
CA ARG A 93 -3.62 3.39 9.99
C ARG A 93 -4.28 2.01 9.84
N ALA A 94 -3.69 1.16 9.01
CA ALA A 94 -4.13 -0.23 8.80
C ALA A 94 -3.60 -1.15 9.90
N VAL A 95 -4.26 -1.17 11.07
CA VAL A 95 -3.86 -1.95 12.24
C VAL A 95 -4.97 -2.89 12.71
N ARG A 96 -4.66 -3.80 13.64
CA ARG A 96 -5.67 -4.69 14.25
C ARG A 96 -6.60 -3.91 15.19
N PRO A 97 -7.86 -4.33 15.41
CA PRO A 97 -8.83 -3.59 16.23
C PRO A 97 -8.34 -3.27 17.65
N LYS A 98 -7.72 -4.22 18.35
CA LYS A 98 -7.16 -3.97 19.70
C LYS A 98 -6.03 -2.95 19.70
N VAL A 99 -5.22 -2.89 18.63
CA VAL A 99 -4.18 -1.87 18.48
C VAL A 99 -4.80 -0.53 18.10
N LEU A 100 -5.82 -0.52 17.23
CA LEU A 100 -6.57 0.66 16.85
C LEU A 100 -7.21 1.34 18.07
N MET A 101 -7.73 0.57 19.02
CA MET A 101 -8.28 1.09 20.28
C MET A 101 -7.24 1.92 21.05
N ARG A 102 -5.99 1.46 21.11
CA ARG A 102 -4.88 2.11 21.83
C ARG A 102 -4.25 3.31 21.11
N LEU A 103 -4.48 3.49 19.81
CA LEU A 103 -3.91 4.62 19.06
C LEU A 103 -4.54 5.96 19.48
N SER A 104 -3.83 7.07 19.23
CA SER A 104 -4.37 8.42 19.40
C SER A 104 -5.51 8.72 18.43
N LYS A 105 -6.40 9.65 18.78
CA LYS A 105 -7.59 9.99 17.98
C LYS A 105 -7.23 10.41 16.55
N THR A 106 -6.22 11.26 16.39
CA THR A 106 -5.77 11.79 15.08
C THR A 106 -5.34 10.71 14.09
N LYS A 107 -4.86 9.56 14.57
CA LYS A 107 -4.45 8.43 13.71
C LYS A 107 -5.63 7.56 13.23
N LYS A 108 -6.84 7.80 13.76
CA LYS A 108 -8.05 7.00 13.48
C LYS A 108 -9.01 7.66 12.49
N HIS A 109 -8.92 8.97 12.28
CA HIS A 109 -9.86 9.72 11.45
C HIS A 109 -9.14 10.81 10.64
N VAL A 110 -9.88 11.45 9.74
CA VAL A 110 -9.42 12.59 8.94
C VAL A 110 -10.24 13.81 9.35
N SER A 111 -9.63 15.00 9.39
CA SER A 111 -10.25 16.27 9.80
C SER A 111 -11.21 16.83 8.73
N ARG A 112 -12.36 16.18 8.55
CA ARG A 112 -13.44 16.60 7.64
C ARG A 112 -14.77 15.93 8.01
N ALA A 113 -15.88 16.44 7.48
CA ALA A 113 -17.19 15.79 7.61
C ALA A 113 -17.14 14.33 7.13
N TYR A 114 -17.65 13.41 7.96
CA TYR A 114 -17.60 11.96 7.77
C TYR A 114 -16.18 11.39 7.55
N GLY A 115 -15.14 12.10 8.03
CA GLY A 115 -13.76 11.63 8.00
C GLY A 115 -13.60 10.34 8.80
N GLY A 116 -12.91 9.35 8.25
CA GLY A 116 -12.84 8.03 8.90
C GLY A 116 -13.90 7.03 8.45
N SER A 117 -15.01 7.50 7.89
CA SER A 117 -16.15 6.66 7.49
C SER A 117 -16.42 6.71 5.98
N MET A 118 -16.39 7.90 5.36
CA MET A 118 -16.65 8.07 3.93
C MET A 118 -15.45 8.56 3.13
N CYS A 119 -15.50 8.32 1.82
CA CYS A 119 -14.51 8.77 0.85
C CYS A 119 -14.69 10.25 0.49
N ALA A 120 -13.65 10.93 0.00
CA ALA A 120 -13.73 12.39 -0.26
C ALA A 120 -14.65 12.74 -1.43
N LYS A 121 -14.61 11.92 -2.48
CA LYS A 121 -15.52 12.02 -3.62
C LYS A 121 -16.98 11.90 -3.18
N CYS A 122 -17.29 10.83 -2.45
CA CYS A 122 -18.62 10.51 -1.91
C CYS A 122 -19.22 11.64 -1.07
N VAL A 123 -18.41 12.27 -0.21
CA VAL A 123 -18.86 13.38 0.64
C VAL A 123 -19.20 14.60 -0.23
N ARG A 124 -18.37 14.93 -1.23
CA ARG A 124 -18.66 16.04 -2.16
C ARG A 124 -19.94 15.80 -2.95
N ASP A 125 -20.13 14.60 -3.46
CA ASP A 125 -21.32 14.25 -4.25
C ASP A 125 -22.58 14.31 -3.39
N ARG A 126 -22.52 13.91 -2.11
CA ARG A 126 -23.63 14.05 -1.15
C ARG A 126 -23.97 15.51 -0.89
N ILE A 127 -22.98 16.38 -0.70
CA ILE A 127 -23.20 17.81 -0.48
C ILE A 127 -23.90 18.43 -1.69
N LYS A 128 -23.36 18.20 -2.90
CA LYS A 128 -23.95 18.72 -4.15
C LYS A 128 -25.37 18.20 -4.38
N ARG A 129 -25.60 16.90 -4.20
CA ARG A 129 -26.92 16.30 -4.38
C ARG A 129 -27.94 16.81 -3.37
N ALA A 130 -27.57 16.89 -2.09
CA ALA A 130 -28.46 17.42 -1.06
C ALA A 130 -28.86 18.87 -1.37
N PHE A 131 -27.90 19.70 -1.74
CA PHE A 131 -28.16 21.09 -2.14
C PHE A 131 -29.13 21.18 -3.32
N LEU A 132 -28.81 20.54 -4.45
CA LEU A 132 -29.64 20.63 -5.66
C LEU A 132 -31.06 20.08 -5.46
N ILE A 133 -31.22 19.04 -4.65
CA ILE A 133 -32.54 18.48 -4.32
C ILE A 133 -33.37 19.48 -3.50
N GLU A 134 -32.76 20.15 -2.52
CA GLU A 134 -33.46 21.18 -1.75
C GLU A 134 -33.83 22.40 -2.61
N GLU A 135 -32.92 22.86 -3.47
CA GLU A 135 -33.21 23.95 -4.42
C GLU A 135 -34.37 23.57 -5.35
N GLN A 136 -34.35 22.37 -5.91
CA GLN A 136 -35.44 21.89 -6.77
C GLN A 136 -36.77 21.79 -6.02
N LYS A 137 -36.76 21.36 -4.75
CA LYS A 137 -37.98 21.34 -3.92
C LYS A 137 -38.56 22.73 -3.71
N ILE A 138 -37.72 23.75 -3.50
CA ILE A 138 -38.17 25.14 -3.34
C ILE A 138 -38.80 25.64 -4.64
N VAL A 139 -38.14 25.44 -5.79
CA VAL A 139 -38.67 25.83 -7.10
C VAL A 139 -40.02 25.17 -7.37
N VAL A 140 -40.15 23.87 -7.11
CA VAL A 140 -41.42 23.14 -7.28
C VAL A 140 -42.52 23.69 -6.36
N LYS A 141 -42.20 24.10 -5.12
CA LYS A 141 -43.18 24.73 -4.22
C LYS A 141 -43.64 26.09 -4.74
N VAL A 142 -42.71 26.93 -5.20
CA VAL A 142 -43.03 28.28 -5.72
C VAL A 142 -43.88 28.19 -6.99
N LEU A 143 -43.52 27.31 -7.92
CA LEU A 143 -44.30 27.10 -9.16
C LEU A 143 -45.73 26.63 -8.86
N LYS A 144 -45.90 25.74 -7.88
CA LYS A 144 -47.24 25.30 -7.43
C LYS A 144 -48.05 26.43 -6.81
N ALA A 145 -47.44 27.27 -5.98
CA ALA A 145 -48.10 28.44 -5.39
C ALA A 145 -48.51 29.48 -6.46
N GLN A 146 -47.66 29.73 -7.45
CA GLN A 146 -47.97 30.63 -8.57
C GLN A 146 -49.14 30.10 -9.41
N ALA A 147 -49.14 28.81 -9.77
CA ALA A 147 -50.24 28.18 -10.51
C ALA A 147 -51.58 28.25 -9.76
N GLN A 148 -51.57 28.08 -8.43
CA GLN A 148 -52.76 28.24 -7.59
C GLN A 148 -53.27 29.69 -7.58
N SER A 149 -52.36 30.67 -7.48
CA SER A 149 -52.74 32.09 -7.50
C SER A 149 -53.33 32.54 -8.84
N GLN A 150 -52.87 31.97 -9.95
CA GLN A 150 -53.40 32.27 -11.29
C GLN A 150 -54.77 31.64 -11.54
N LYS A 151 -55.06 30.46 -10.98
CA LYS A 151 -56.37 29.80 -11.10
C LYS A 151 -57.47 30.48 -10.26
N ALA A 152 -57.08 31.15 -9.18
CA ALA A 152 -58.00 31.85 -8.28
C ALA A 152 -58.36 33.27 -8.75
N LYS A 153 -57.63 33.80 -9.74
CA LYS A 153 -57.97 35.02 -10.48
C LYS A 153 -58.87 34.68 -11.66
#